data_AF-A0A2V8DHD9-F1
#
_entry.id   AF-A0A2V8DHD9-F1
#
_cell.length_a   1.000
_cell.length_b   1.000
_cell.length_c   1.000
_cell.angle_alpha   90.00
_cell.angle_beta   90.00
_cell.angle_gamma   90.00
#
_symmetry.space_group_name_H-M   'P 1'
#
loop_
_entity.id
_entity.type
_entity.pdbx_description
1 polymer ?
#
loop_
_entity_poly.entity_id
_entity_poly.type
_entity_poly.pdbx_seq_one_letter_code
_entity_poly.pdbx_strand_id
1 'polypeptide(L)'
;MFGRGKRSSHGRTPDAELRCLFCNKSQNDVRKVIAGPAVFICDECVSVCNDILLDDARTSNHARISDDTRVSGSAYSVPPRSADREGRGEQPSYPVMCAMCGLPVMLDDALGIAERGFLCAGCVTAVEAAIARRNGG
;
A
#
# COMPACT_ATOMS: atom_id res chain seq x y z
N MET A 1 -35.11 -1.38 -3.64
CA MET A 1 -35.64 -0.39 -2.68
C MET A 1 -34.47 0.48 -2.19
N PHE A 2 -34.45 1.71 -2.70
CA PHE A 2 -33.83 2.98 -2.24
C PHE A 2 -32.46 3.01 -1.54
N GLY A 3 -31.46 3.56 -2.26
CA GLY A 3 -30.30 4.25 -1.71
C GLY A 3 -30.04 5.51 -2.53
N ARG A 4 -30.57 6.66 -2.08
CA ARG A 4 -30.51 7.96 -2.77
C ARG A 4 -29.07 8.48 -2.79
N GLY A 5 -28.40 8.43 -3.95
CA GLY A 5 -27.17 9.17 -4.19
C GLY A 5 -27.45 10.68 -4.14
N LYS A 6 -27.17 11.31 -2.99
CA LYS A 6 -27.24 12.76 -2.85
C LYS A 6 -26.10 13.37 -3.67
N ARG A 7 -26.41 13.88 -4.87
CA ARG A 7 -25.53 14.81 -5.57
C ARG A 7 -25.66 16.16 -4.88
N SER A 8 -24.69 16.53 -4.04
CA SER A 8 -24.61 17.89 -3.50
C SER A 8 -24.26 18.84 -4.64
N SER A 9 -25.17 19.78 -4.86
CA SER A 9 -25.05 20.92 -5.76
C SER A 9 -24.12 21.98 -5.15
N HIS A 10 -22.96 22.19 -5.75
CA HIS A 10 -22.03 23.26 -5.38
C HIS A 10 -22.60 24.66 -5.68
N GLY A 11 -22.83 25.43 -4.62
CA GLY A 11 -22.88 26.88 -4.67
C GLY A 11 -21.46 27.46 -4.73
N ARG A 12 -21.24 28.40 -5.66
CA ARG A 12 -19.94 29.00 -5.97
C ARG A 12 -19.59 30.08 -4.94
N THR A 13 -18.58 29.85 -4.09
CA THR A 13 -17.82 30.92 -3.40
C THR A 13 -16.32 30.67 -3.56
N PRO A 14 -15.47 31.73 -3.65
CA PRO A 14 -14.08 31.64 -4.07
C PRO A 14 -13.10 31.60 -2.89
N ASP A 15 -13.49 31.03 -1.76
CA ASP A 15 -12.54 30.60 -0.73
C ASP A 15 -12.27 29.12 -0.97
N ALA A 16 -11.00 28.70 -0.99
CA ALA A 16 -10.60 27.35 -1.40
C ALA A 16 -11.17 26.30 -0.43
N GLU A 17 -12.41 25.90 -0.67
CA GLU A 17 -13.20 25.08 0.24
C GLU A 17 -12.50 23.73 0.41
N LEU A 18 -11.97 23.50 1.62
CA LEU A 18 -11.27 22.26 1.95
C LEU A 18 -12.25 21.09 1.84
N ARG A 19 -11.91 20.09 1.03
CA ARG A 19 -12.73 18.91 0.76
C ARG A 19 -12.07 17.66 1.28
N CYS A 20 -12.87 16.76 1.85
CA CYS A 20 -12.40 15.42 2.20
C CYS A 20 -12.06 14.65 0.91
N LEU A 21 -10.86 14.06 0.82
CA LEU A 21 -10.44 13.32 -0.38
C LEU A 21 -11.18 11.99 -0.55
N PHE A 22 -11.83 11.48 0.50
CA PHE A 22 -12.49 10.17 0.48
C PHE A 22 -13.97 10.24 0.07
N CYS A 23 -14.70 11.24 0.56
CA CYS A 23 -16.13 11.42 0.27
C CYS A 23 -16.44 12.67 -0.56
N ASN A 24 -15.43 13.50 -0.84
CA ASN A 24 -15.50 14.75 -1.59
C ASN A 24 -16.45 15.83 -1.02
N LYS A 25 -16.94 15.62 0.21
CA LYS A 25 -17.72 16.61 0.97
C LYS A 25 -16.85 17.79 1.36
N SER A 26 -17.42 18.98 1.37
CA SER A 26 -16.71 20.17 1.83
C SER A 26 -16.70 20.27 3.35
N GLN A 27 -15.85 21.15 3.87
CA GLN A 27 -15.78 21.48 5.29
C GLN A 27 -17.13 21.92 5.90
N ASN A 28 -18.02 22.51 5.11
CA ASN A 28 -19.36 22.91 5.57
C ASN A 28 -20.34 21.73 5.69
N ASP A 29 -20.13 20.66 4.93
CA ASP A 29 -21.01 19.49 4.89
C ASP A 29 -20.70 18.47 6.00
N VAL A 30 -19.59 18.63 6.72
CA VAL A 30 -19.10 17.69 7.73
C VAL A 30 -18.78 18.41 9.04
N ARG A 31 -18.80 17.68 10.16
CA ARG A 31 -18.58 18.30 11.47
C ARG A 31 -17.12 18.70 11.66
N LYS A 32 -16.18 17.88 11.19
CA LYS A 32 -14.74 18.16 11.28
C LYS A 32 -14.01 17.66 10.04
N VAL A 33 -13.07 18.46 9.55
CA VAL A 33 -12.08 18.05 8.55
C VAL A 33 -10.70 18.18 9.17
N ILE A 34 -9.93 17.09 9.12
CA ILE A 34 -8.55 17.02 9.56
C ILE A 34 -7.67 17.35 8.34
N ALA A 35 -6.94 18.47 8.42
CA ALA A 35 -6.04 18.94 7.37
C ALA A 35 -4.59 18.51 7.67
N GLY A 36 -4.05 17.63 6.85
CA GLY A 36 -2.63 17.32 6.79
C GLY A 36 -1.92 18.08 5.67
N PRO A 37 -0.59 17.99 5.56
CA PRO A 37 0.20 18.73 4.56
C PRO A 37 -0.19 18.46 3.10
N ALA A 38 -0.74 17.26 2.82
CA ALA A 38 -1.13 16.84 1.46
C ALA A 38 -2.46 16.06 1.42
N VAL A 39 -3.15 15.90 2.56
CA VAL A 39 -4.35 15.05 2.64
C VAL A 39 -5.38 15.68 3.57
N PHE A 40 -6.65 15.49 3.23
CA PHE A 40 -7.78 15.99 4.01
C PHE A 40 -8.79 14.86 4.21
N ILE A 41 -9.20 14.62 5.45
CA ILE A 41 -10.15 13.57 5.81
C ILE A 41 -11.18 14.08 6.82
N CYS A 42 -12.46 13.73 6.66
CA CYS A 42 -13.52 14.11 7.59
C CYS A 42 -13.78 13.07 8.69
N ASP A 43 -14.46 13.46 9.75
CA ASP A 43 -14.77 12.60 10.91
C ASP A 43 -15.59 11.35 10.54
N GLU A 44 -16.55 11.48 9.62
CA GLU A 44 -17.33 10.34 9.11
C GLU A 44 -16.44 9.30 8.42
N CYS A 45 -15.52 9.75 7.56
CA CYS A 45 -14.59 8.86 6.86
C CYS A 45 -13.61 8.20 7.83
N VAL A 46 -13.14 8.90 8.86
CA VAL A 46 -12.29 8.31 9.91
C VAL A 46 -13.02 7.19 10.64
N SER A 47 -14.31 7.36 10.97
CA SER A 47 -15.11 6.30 11.60
C SER A 47 -15.18 5.06 10.72
N VAL A 48 -15.55 5.23 9.44
CA VAL A 48 -15.64 4.12 8.48
C VAL A 48 -14.29 3.43 8.30
N CYS A 49 -13.20 4.19 8.18
CA CYS A 49 -11.86 3.62 8.09
C CYS A 49 -11.49 2.82 9.35
N ASN A 50 -11.80 3.34 10.54
CA ASN A 50 -11.55 2.62 11.79
C ASN A 50 -12.36 1.33 11.88
N ASP A 51 -13.62 1.34 11.44
CA ASP A 51 -14.46 0.15 11.42
C ASP A 51 -13.88 -0.94 10.51
N ILE A 52 -13.40 -0.55 9.32
CA ILE A 52 -12.71 -1.45 8.37
C ILE A 52 -11.43 -2.02 9.00
N LEU A 53 -10.58 -1.18 9.58
CA LEU A 53 -9.31 -1.59 10.19
C LEU A 53 -9.50 -2.52 11.40
N LEU A 54 -10.54 -2.29 12.20
CA LEU A 54 -10.87 -3.12 13.35
C LEU A 54 -11.48 -4.46 12.94
N ASP A 55 -12.24 -4.51 11.84
CA ASP A 55 -12.77 -5.75 11.28
C ASP A 55 -11.65 -6.63 10.70
N ASP A 56 -10.68 -6.03 9.99
CA ASP A 56 -9.48 -6.70 9.48
C ASP A 56 -8.60 -7.28 10.61
N ALA A 57 -8.49 -6.55 11.74
CA ALA A 57 -7.73 -7.03 12.91
C ALA A 57 -8.39 -8.23 13.62
N ARG A 58 -9.71 -8.38 13.48
CA ARG A 58 -10.48 -9.49 14.07
C ARG A 58 -10.61 -10.68 13.12
N THR A 59 -10.39 -10.45 11.83
CA THR A 59 -10.66 -11.44 10.79
C THR A 59 -9.43 -11.59 9.89
N SER A 60 -8.42 -12.34 10.36
CA SER A 60 -7.29 -12.78 9.53
C SER A 60 -7.70 -13.76 8.39
N ASN A 61 -8.93 -13.71 7.87
CA ASN A 61 -9.42 -14.66 6.88
C ASN A 61 -10.64 -14.21 6.03
N HIS A 62 -10.72 -12.96 5.57
CA HIS A 62 -11.68 -12.59 4.51
C HIS A 62 -10.98 -12.32 3.17
N ALA A 63 -10.66 -13.42 2.49
CA ALA A 63 -10.47 -13.37 1.05
C ALA A 63 -11.81 -13.07 0.35
N ARG A 64 -11.73 -12.24 -0.69
CA ARG A 64 -12.67 -12.03 -1.83
C ARG A 64 -13.61 -10.82 -1.73
N ILE A 65 -13.14 -9.70 -2.27
CA ILE A 65 -13.99 -8.84 -3.12
C ILE A 65 -13.39 -8.91 -4.53
N SER A 66 -14.15 -9.51 -5.44
CA SER A 66 -13.90 -9.46 -6.88
C SER A 66 -14.64 -8.23 -7.42
N ASP A 67 -13.92 -7.19 -7.85
CA ASP A 67 -14.38 -6.39 -8.98
C ASP A 67 -13.22 -5.81 -9.80
N ASP A 68 -13.43 -5.91 -11.10
CA ASP A 68 -12.55 -5.75 -12.24
C ASP A 68 -12.19 -4.28 -12.48
N THR A 69 -11.10 -3.79 -11.89
CA THR A 69 -10.38 -2.66 -12.48
C THR A 69 -8.90 -2.82 -12.23
N ARG A 70 -8.13 -2.90 -13.32
CA ARG A 70 -6.67 -2.87 -13.33
C ARG A 70 -6.13 -1.69 -12.52
N VAL A 71 -5.79 -1.92 -11.26
CA VAL A 71 -4.73 -1.22 -10.55
C VAL A 71 -3.75 -2.29 -10.08
N SER A 72 -2.56 -2.21 -10.66
CA SER A 72 -1.43 -3.11 -10.48
C SER A 72 -1.15 -3.41 -9.00
N GLY A 73 -1.01 -4.70 -8.71
CA GLY A 73 -1.08 -5.27 -7.36
C GLY A 73 -0.01 -4.82 -6.37
N SER A 74 -0.42 -4.79 -5.10
CA SER A 74 0.49 -4.90 -3.95
C SER A 74 0.60 -6.38 -3.60
N ALA A 75 1.73 -6.97 -3.96
CA ALA A 75 2.03 -8.39 -3.90
C ALA A 75 2.56 -8.83 -2.52
N TYR A 76 1.75 -8.73 -1.47
CA TYR A 76 2.11 -9.32 -0.16
C TYR A 76 0.91 -10.07 0.45
N SER A 77 0.45 -11.11 -0.24
CA SER A 77 -0.44 -12.11 0.32
C SER A 77 0.40 -13.17 1.04
N VAL A 78 0.35 -13.19 2.38
CA VAL A 78 0.95 -14.26 3.19
C VAL A 78 0.18 -15.57 2.93
N PRO A 79 0.83 -16.71 2.66
CA PRO A 79 0.13 -17.98 2.45
C PRO A 79 -0.47 -18.51 3.77
N PRO A 80 -1.69 -19.11 3.74
CA PRO A 80 -2.30 -19.71 4.91
C PRO A 80 -1.55 -20.99 5.32
N ARG A 81 -1.38 -21.17 6.64
CA ARG A 81 -0.71 -22.32 7.27
C ARG A 81 -1.56 -23.57 7.14
N SER A 82 -1.46 -24.28 6.02
CA SER A 82 -1.97 -25.64 5.90
C SER A 82 -1.23 -26.41 4.81
N ALA A 83 -0.31 -27.27 5.21
CA ALA A 83 -0.01 -28.46 4.44
C ALA A 83 0.61 -29.51 5.38
N ASP A 84 -0.22 -30.49 5.71
CA ASP A 84 0.16 -31.80 6.19
C ASP A 84 1.35 -32.40 5.39
N ARG A 85 2.23 -33.06 6.16
CA ARG A 85 2.83 -34.37 5.87
C ARG A 85 3.79 -34.51 4.66
N GLU A 86 5.08 -34.49 5.03
CA GLU A 86 6.11 -35.50 4.66
C GLU A 86 6.58 -35.60 3.20
N GLY A 87 7.75 -35.00 2.91
CA GLY A 87 8.69 -35.58 1.93
C GLY A 87 9.37 -34.63 0.94
N ARG A 88 10.68 -34.43 1.16
CA ARG A 88 11.73 -33.85 0.28
C ARG A 88 11.77 -32.31 0.22
N GLY A 89 12.88 -31.77 0.73
CA GLY A 89 13.08 -30.36 1.01
C GLY A 89 13.04 -29.45 -0.22
N GLU A 90 12.17 -28.47 -0.15
CA GLU A 90 12.30 -27.20 -0.86
C GLU A 90 11.84 -26.16 0.18
N GLN A 91 12.79 -25.42 0.76
CA GLN A 91 12.47 -24.37 1.71
C GLN A 91 11.75 -23.27 0.92
N PRO A 92 10.51 -22.87 1.27
CA PRO A 92 9.82 -21.85 0.50
C PRO A 92 10.61 -20.54 0.62
N SER A 93 11.26 -20.16 -0.48
CA SER A 93 12.04 -18.94 -0.65
C SER A 93 11.10 -17.74 -0.49
N TYR A 94 11.13 -17.09 0.67
CA TYR A 94 10.33 -15.90 0.91
C TYR A 94 10.92 -14.70 0.13
N PRO A 95 10.08 -13.86 -0.51
CA PRO A 95 10.56 -12.66 -1.18
C PRO A 95 11.03 -11.63 -0.13
N VAL A 96 12.20 -11.06 -0.35
CA VAL A 96 12.75 -9.93 0.42
C VAL A 96 12.63 -8.64 -0.39
N MET A 97 12.60 -7.50 0.31
CA MET A 97 12.49 -6.19 -0.34
C MET A 97 13.86 -5.63 -0.68
N CYS A 98 14.04 -5.21 -1.94
CA CYS A 98 15.25 -4.49 -2.34
C CYS A 98 15.29 -3.11 -1.67
N ALA A 99 16.37 -2.80 -0.95
CA ALA A 99 16.54 -1.54 -0.24
C ALA A 99 16.68 -0.31 -1.16
N MET A 100 17.03 -0.52 -2.44
CA MET A 100 17.22 0.57 -3.41
C MET A 100 15.97 0.90 -4.21
N CYS A 101 15.27 -0.11 -4.73
CA CYS A 101 14.11 0.09 -5.61
C CYS A 101 12.76 -0.26 -4.95
N GLY A 102 12.76 -0.89 -3.78
CA GLY A 102 11.55 -1.32 -3.08
C GLY A 102 10.78 -2.45 -3.76
N LEU A 103 11.36 -3.10 -4.77
CA LEU A 103 10.75 -4.25 -5.45
C LEU A 103 11.07 -5.55 -4.70
N PRO A 104 10.14 -6.53 -4.72
CA PRO A 104 10.38 -7.85 -4.14
C PRO A 104 11.40 -8.63 -4.98
N VAL A 105 12.28 -9.37 -4.30
CA VAL A 105 13.35 -10.21 -4.86
C VAL A 105 13.33 -11.54 -4.12
N MET A 106 13.49 -12.65 -4.83
CA MET A 106 13.67 -13.94 -4.16
C MET A 106 14.97 -13.94 -3.36
N LEU A 107 14.95 -14.53 -2.16
CA LEU A 107 16.14 -14.57 -1.30
C LEU A 107 17.37 -15.14 -2.02
N ASP A 108 17.17 -16.12 -2.91
CA ASP A 108 18.24 -16.76 -3.70
C ASP A 108 18.89 -15.81 -4.72
N ASP A 109 18.14 -14.82 -5.21
CA ASP A 109 18.60 -13.83 -6.20
C ASP A 109 18.99 -12.48 -5.56
N ALA A 110 18.90 -12.38 -4.24
CA ALA A 110 19.12 -11.16 -3.49
C ALA A 110 20.56 -11.08 -2.95
N LEU A 111 21.25 -9.97 -3.21
CA LEU A 111 22.55 -9.70 -2.60
C LEU A 111 22.35 -9.14 -1.19
N GLY A 112 22.74 -9.90 -0.17
CA GLY A 112 22.72 -9.45 1.23
C GLY A 112 23.90 -8.53 1.56
N ILE A 113 23.61 -7.37 2.14
CA ILE A 113 24.60 -6.47 2.73
C ILE A 113 24.40 -6.49 4.24
N ALA A 114 25.44 -6.89 4.97
CA ALA A 114 25.44 -6.89 6.42
C ALA A 114 24.99 -5.52 6.95
N GLU A 115 23.94 -5.54 7.79
CA GLU A 115 23.32 -4.37 8.43
C GLU A 115 22.64 -3.34 7.49
N ARG A 116 22.57 -3.60 6.18
CA ARG A 116 21.93 -2.68 5.21
C ARG A 116 20.79 -3.29 4.40
N GLY A 117 20.55 -4.59 4.54
CA GLY A 117 19.44 -5.29 3.89
C GLY A 117 19.85 -5.94 2.56
N PHE A 118 18.91 -6.04 1.63
CA PHE A 118 19.07 -6.81 0.40
C PHE A 118 18.98 -5.92 -0.86
N LEU A 119 19.73 -6.27 -1.90
CA LEU A 119 19.66 -5.61 -3.21
C LEU A 119 19.30 -6.62 -4.31
N CYS A 120 18.46 -6.19 -5.27
CA CYS A 120 18.22 -6.95 -6.49
C CYS A 120 19.42 -6.87 -7.45
N ALA A 121 19.59 -7.87 -8.33
CA ALA A 121 20.64 -7.89 -9.34
C ALA A 121 20.73 -6.58 -10.15
N GLY A 122 19.59 -6.00 -10.54
CA GLY A 122 19.56 -4.73 -11.29
C GLY A 122 20.12 -3.54 -10.50
N CYS A 123 19.80 -3.44 -9.21
CA CYS A 123 20.34 -2.39 -8.34
C CYS A 123 21.82 -2.61 -8.04
N VAL A 124 22.28 -3.86 -7.94
CA VAL A 124 23.71 -4.18 -7.81
C VAL A 124 24.47 -3.66 -9.04
N THR A 125 24.02 -3.99 -10.25
CA THR A 125 24.65 -3.49 -11.48
C THR A 125 24.68 -1.96 -11.55
N ALA A 126 23.59 -1.31 -11.11
CA ALA A 126 23.53 0.15 -11.09
C ALA A 126 24.53 0.77 -10.10
N VAL A 127 24.68 0.18 -8.92
CA VAL A 127 25.67 0.61 -7.91
C VAL A 127 27.09 0.40 -8.42
N GLU A 128 27.40 -0.74 -9.02
CA GLU A 128 28.71 -1.03 -9.62
C GLU A 128 29.07 -0.02 -10.71
N ALA A 129 28.13 0.27 -11.62
CA ALA A 129 28.32 1.27 -12.67
C ALA A 129 28.56 2.68 -12.10
N ALA A 130 27.89 3.04 -11.00
CA ALA A 130 28.10 4.31 -10.32
C ALA A 130 29.48 4.39 -9.65
N ILE A 131 29.94 3.31 -9.01
CA ILE A 131 31.26 3.22 -8.39
C ILE A 131 32.37 3.30 -9.45
N ALA A 132 32.21 2.61 -10.59
CA ALA A 132 33.17 2.63 -11.68
C ALA A 132 33.42 4.06 -12.21
N ARG A 133 32.37 4.89 -12.31
CA ARG A 133 32.48 6.31 -12.70
C ARG A 133 33.23 7.16 -11.68
N ARG A 134 33.15 6.81 -10.39
CA ARG A 134 33.85 7.53 -9.31
C ARG A 134 35.34 7.20 -9.25
N ASN A 135 35.71 5.94 -9.49
CA ASN A 135 37.09 5.47 -9.35
C ASN A 135 37.93 5.61 -10.63
N GLY A 136 37.31 5.95 -11.76
CA GLY A 136 37.98 6.19 -13.04
C GLY A 136 38.32 7.66 -13.32
N GLY A 137 38.33 8.52 -12.28
CA GLY A 137 38.65 9.95 -12.37
C GLY A 137 39.89 10.30 -11.55
#